data_AF-A0A1V2HZ62-F1
#
_entry.id   AF-A0A1V2HZ62-F1
#
_cell.length_a   1.000
_cell.length_b   1.000
_cell.length_c   1.000
_cell.angle_alpha   90.00
_cell.angle_beta   90.00
_cell.angle_gamma   90.00
#
_symmetry.space_group_name_H-M   'P 1'
#
loop_
_entity.id
_entity.type
_entity.pdbx_description
1 polymer ?
#
loop_
_entity_poly.entity_id
_entity_poly.type
_entity_poly.pdbx_seq_one_letter_code
_entity_poly.pdbx_strand_id
1 'polypeptide(L)'
;MARRLAAKADQVWLFCTDFKIPWVNNAAEQAIRLPKRHQTVSGYWHTPTTLAGYLRVRSYLVSARDHGIRAIDAIRLALAGKPWLPVPPTASAEALTT
;
A
#
# COMPACT_ATOMS: atom_id res chain seq x y z
N MET A 1 11.82 -16.37 3.23
CA MET A 1 10.57 -16.06 2.51
C MET A 1 9.34 -16.65 3.22
N ALA A 2 9.29 -17.96 3.47
CA ALA A 2 8.15 -18.64 4.12
C ALA A 2 7.67 -17.99 5.43
N ARG A 3 8.60 -17.61 6.33
CA ARG A 3 8.26 -16.93 7.60
C ARG A 3 7.54 -15.58 7.40
N ARG A 4 7.86 -14.83 6.36
CA ARG A 4 7.24 -13.53 6.06
C ARG A 4 5.82 -13.69 5.51
N LEU A 5 5.62 -14.71 4.68
CA LEU A 5 4.30 -15.07 4.16
C LEU A 5 3.39 -15.54 5.30
N ALA A 6 3.88 -16.40 6.19
CA ALA A 6 3.13 -16.85 7.37
C ALA A 6 2.73 -15.67 8.27
N ALA A 7 3.65 -14.73 8.54
CA ALA A 7 3.36 -13.54 9.36
C ALA A 7 2.39 -12.54 8.71
N LYS A 8 2.07 -12.71 7.42
CA LYS A 8 1.17 -11.85 6.65
C LYS A 8 0.06 -12.66 5.98
N ALA A 9 -0.25 -13.84 6.50
CA ALA A 9 -1.18 -14.78 5.89
C ALA A 9 -2.54 -14.11 5.60
N ASP A 10 -3.10 -13.38 6.55
CA ASP A 10 -4.40 -12.71 6.40
C ASP A 10 -4.44 -11.73 5.23
N GLN A 11 -3.31 -11.10 4.90
CA GLN A 11 -3.19 -10.14 3.80
C GLN A 11 -2.92 -10.85 2.47
N VAL A 12 -2.11 -11.90 2.50
CA VAL A 12 -1.73 -12.68 1.32
C VAL A 12 -2.93 -13.47 0.79
N TRP A 13 -3.73 -14.04 1.67
CA TRP A 13 -4.89 -14.89 1.34
C TRP A 13 -6.21 -14.11 1.27
N LEU A 14 -6.18 -12.78 1.33
CA LEU A 14 -7.38 -11.96 1.37
C LEU A 14 -8.29 -12.14 0.14
N PHE A 15 -7.70 -12.46 -1.02
CA PHE A 15 -8.46 -12.77 -2.24
C PHE A 15 -9.35 -14.03 -2.12
N CYS A 16 -9.11 -14.90 -1.14
CA CYS A 16 -9.95 -16.07 -0.86
C CYS A 16 -11.26 -15.69 -0.14
N THR A 17 -11.28 -14.56 0.56
CA THR A 17 -12.43 -14.10 1.37
C THR A 17 -13.10 -12.85 0.81
N ASP A 18 -12.34 -11.95 0.18
CA ASP A 18 -12.84 -10.79 -0.55
C ASP A 18 -12.53 -10.90 -2.05
N PHE A 19 -13.54 -11.32 -2.82
CA PHE A 19 -13.44 -11.50 -4.27
C PHE A 19 -13.31 -10.18 -5.05
N LYS A 20 -13.44 -9.01 -4.41
CA LYS A 20 -13.13 -7.73 -5.06
C LYS A 20 -11.62 -7.55 -5.25
N ILE A 21 -10.81 -8.28 -4.49
CA ILE A 21 -9.36 -8.19 -4.52
C ILE A 21 -8.82 -9.22 -5.50
N PRO A 22 -8.05 -8.80 -6.52
CA PRO A 22 -7.48 -9.73 -7.47
C PRO A 22 -6.38 -10.57 -6.82
N TRP A 23 -6.25 -11.83 -7.24
CA TRP A 23 -5.17 -12.74 -6.85
C TRP A 23 -3.76 -12.23 -7.24
N VAL A 24 -3.67 -11.31 -8.21
CA VAL A 24 -2.39 -10.86 -8.78
C VAL A 24 -1.76 -9.70 -8.03
N ASN A 25 -0.43 -9.67 -8.01
CA ASN A 25 0.38 -8.60 -7.40
C ASN A 25 0.53 -7.33 -8.28
N ASN A 26 -0.24 -7.23 -9.37
CA ASN A 26 -0.06 -6.20 -10.40
C ASN A 26 -0.12 -4.77 -9.84
N ALA A 27 -1.02 -4.50 -8.90
CA ALA A 27 -1.17 -3.16 -8.30
C ALA A 27 0.11 -2.71 -7.58
N ALA A 28 0.68 -3.58 -6.73
CA ALA A 28 1.91 -3.28 -6.00
C ALA A 28 3.11 -3.13 -6.95
N GLU A 29 3.19 -3.94 -8.00
CA GLU A 29 4.25 -3.84 -9.00
C GLU A 29 4.18 -2.54 -9.79
N GLN A 30 2.99 -2.14 -10.23
CA GLN A 30 2.79 -0.87 -10.94
C GLN A 30 3.12 0.33 -10.04
N ALA A 31 2.82 0.26 -8.74
CA ALA A 31 3.15 1.32 -7.78
C ALA A 31 4.66 1.59 -7.73
N ILE A 32 5.47 0.52 -7.77
CA ILE A 32 6.95 0.56 -7.67
C ILE A 32 7.62 0.76 -9.04
N ARG A 33 6.95 0.45 -10.15
CA ARG A 33 7.52 0.55 -11.50
C ARG A 33 8.02 1.95 -11.83
N LEU A 34 7.24 2.98 -11.49
CA LEU A 34 7.61 4.38 -11.78
C LEU A 34 8.90 4.81 -11.05
N PRO A 35 9.05 4.69 -9.72
CA PRO A 35 10.30 5.07 -9.05
C PRO A 35 11.51 4.27 -9.54
N LYS A 36 11.34 2.97 -9.85
CA LYS A 36 12.41 2.15 -10.45
C LYS A 36 12.83 2.67 -11.82
N ARG A 37 11.86 2.89 -12.73
CA ARG A 37 12.14 3.43 -14.06
C ARG A 37 12.79 4.81 -13.97
N HIS A 38 12.32 5.66 -13.07
CA HIS A 38 12.89 6.98 -12.86
C HIS A 38 14.36 6.89 -12.42
N GLN A 39 14.69 5.98 -11.50
CA GLN A 39 16.08 5.75 -11.09
C GLN A 39 16.95 5.28 -12.25
N THR A 40 16.46 4.33 -13.06
CA THR A 40 17.22 3.79 -14.20
C THR A 40 17.46 4.82 -15.30
N VAL A 41 16.47 5.67 -15.60
CA VAL A 41 16.55 6.63 -16.71
C VAL A 41 17.26 7.92 -16.32
N SER A 42 16.98 8.45 -15.12
CA SER A 42 17.46 9.79 -14.72
C SER A 42 18.56 9.77 -13.67
N GLY A 43 18.72 8.68 -12.91
CA GLY A 43 19.60 8.64 -11.73
C GLY A 43 19.23 9.65 -10.64
N TYR A 44 18.08 10.33 -10.75
CA TYR A 44 17.76 11.59 -10.07
C TYR A 44 17.41 11.46 -8.59
N TRP A 45 17.37 10.26 -8.02
CA TRP A 45 17.28 10.15 -6.56
C TRP A 45 18.65 10.50 -5.96
N HIS A 46 18.96 11.79 -5.90
CA HIS A 46 20.23 12.37 -5.43
C HIS A 46 20.70 11.76 -4.10
N THR A 47 19.75 11.38 -3.24
CA THR A 47 19.98 10.72 -1.96
C THR A 47 18.88 9.72 -1.62
N PRO A 48 19.17 8.70 -0.79
CA PRO A 48 18.14 7.80 -0.25
C PRO A 48 17.04 8.54 0.54
N THR A 49 17.36 9.68 1.15
CA THR A 49 16.40 10.51 1.88
C THR A 49 15.34 11.13 0.96
N THR A 50 15.76 11.61 -0.21
CA THR A 50 14.85 12.16 -1.23
C THR A 50 13.91 11.07 -1.76
N LEU A 51 14.45 9.87 -2.04
CA LEU A 51 13.66 8.71 -2.45
C LEU A 51 12.65 8.32 -1.36
N ALA A 52 13.07 8.27 -0.10
CA ALA A 52 12.18 7.95 1.02
C ALA A 52 11.03 8.96 1.16
N GLY A 53 11.31 10.26 0.99
CA GLY A 53 10.28 11.30 0.96
C GLY A 53 9.28 11.11 -0.17
N TYR A 54 9.76 10.88 -1.39
CA TYR A 54 8.91 10.60 -2.55
C TYR A 54 8.05 9.34 -2.35
N LEU A 55 8.66 8.24 -1.88
CA LEU A 55 7.96 6.98 -1.65
C LEU A 55 6.90 7.12 -0.57
N ARG A 56 7.13 7.90 0.48
CA ARG A 56 6.14 8.15 1.55
C ARG A 56 4.88 8.81 1.01
N VAL A 57 5.03 9.85 0.18
CA VAL A 57 3.87 10.54 -0.42
C VAL A 57 3.18 9.63 -1.44
N ARG A 58 3.96 8.97 -2.31
CA ARG A 58 3.41 8.12 -3.36
C ARG A 58 2.67 6.91 -2.79
N SER A 59 3.22 6.22 -1.78
CA SER A 59 2.57 5.06 -1.17
C SER A 59 1.23 5.45 -0.55
N TYR A 60 1.17 6.59 0.14
CA TYR A 60 -0.06 7.12 0.69
C TYR A 60 -1.13 7.35 -0.39
N LEU A 61 -0.77 8.05 -1.47
CA LEU A 61 -1.71 8.37 -2.54
C LEU A 61 -2.16 7.15 -3.33
N VAL A 62 -1.28 6.16 -3.54
CA VAL A 62 -1.63 4.89 -4.18
C VAL A 62 -2.62 4.13 -3.29
N SER A 63 -2.34 3.99 -1.99
CA SER A 63 -3.24 3.31 -1.06
C SER A 63 -4.62 3.99 -0.98
N ALA A 64 -4.66 5.33 -0.92
CA ALA A 64 -5.91 6.07 -0.93
C ALA A 64 -6.72 5.82 -2.21
N ARG A 65 -6.05 5.85 -3.37
CA ARG A 65 -6.67 5.55 -4.66
C ARG A 65 -7.20 4.13 -4.74
N ASP A 66 -6.44 3.14 -4.25
CA ASP A 66 -6.85 1.73 -4.24
C ASP A 66 -8.11 1.50 -3.37
N HIS A 67 -8.37 2.40 -2.41
CA HIS A 67 -9.58 2.42 -1.58
C HIS A 67 -10.66 3.38 -2.10
N GLY A 68 -10.56 3.85 -3.35
CA GLY A 68 -11.58 4.68 -4.00
C GLY A 68 -11.52 6.17 -3.65
N ILE A 69 -10.48 6.63 -2.96
CA ILE A 69 -10.33 8.03 -2.56
C ILE A 69 -9.57 8.79 -3.65
N ARG A 70 -10.12 9.93 -4.08
CA ARG A 70 -9.44 10.77 -5.07
C ARG A 70 -8.19 11.36 -4.44
N ALA A 71 -7.09 11.42 -5.20
CA ALA A 71 -5.81 11.92 -4.70
C ALA A 71 -5.91 13.34 -4.13
N ILE A 72 -6.71 14.22 -4.76
CA ILE A 72 -6.91 15.60 -4.29
C ILE A 72 -7.60 15.64 -2.91
N ASP A 73 -8.57 14.76 -2.68
CA ASP A 73 -9.29 14.68 -1.41
C ASP A 73 -8.38 14.13 -0.32
N ALA A 74 -7.58 13.10 -0.63
CA ALA A 74 -6.57 12.56 0.28
C ALA A 74 -5.51 13.60 0.67
N ILE A 75 -5.03 14.40 -0.29
CA ILE A 75 -4.08 15.51 -0.04
C ILE A 75 -4.74 16.57 0.85
N ARG A 76 -5.96 17.00 0.52
CA ARG A 76 -6.69 17.98 1.32
C ARG A 76 -6.86 17.52 2.76
N LEU A 77 -7.27 16.26 2.96
CA LEU A 77 -7.46 15.65 4.27
C LEU A 77 -6.16 15.57 5.07
N ALA A 78 -5.07 15.16 4.42
CA ALA A 78 -3.75 15.11 5.04
C ALA A 78 -3.25 16.49 5.47
N LEU A 79 -3.41 17.52 4.62
CA LEU A 79 -3.04 18.90 4.95
C LEU A 79 -3.91 19.51 6.06
N ALA A 80 -5.19 19.09 6.16
CA ALA A 80 -6.09 19.48 7.23
C ALA A 80 -5.83 18.75 8.57
N GLY A 81 -4.76 17.95 8.67
CA GLY A 81 -4.42 17.17 9.86
C GLY A 81 -5.34 15.98 10.11
N LYS A 82 -6.17 15.60 9.13
CA LYS A 82 -7.12 14.48 9.20
C LYS A 82 -6.88 13.50 8.04
N PRO A 83 -5.66 12.95 7.89
CA PRO A 83 -5.37 12.03 6.80
C PRO A 83 -6.30 10.83 6.85
N TRP A 84 -6.76 10.39 5.67
CA TRP A 84 -7.40 9.08 5.59
C TRP A 84 -6.44 7.99 6.04
N LEU A 85 -6.95 7.03 6.81
CA LEU A 85 -6.24 5.83 7.22
C LEU A 85 -7.10 4.61 6.86
N PRO A 86 -6.50 3.51 6.37
CA PRO A 86 -7.24 2.29 6.13
C PRO A 86 -7.78 1.75 7.45
N VAL A 87 -9.03 1.32 7.45
CA VAL A 87 -9.59 0.60 8.59
C VAL A 87 -8.86 -0.75 8.66
N PRO A 88 -8.20 -1.08 9.78
CA PRO A 88 -7.59 -2.40 9.91
C PRO A 88 -8.70 -3.44 9.74
N PRO A 89 -8.47 -4.53 9.00
CA PRO A 89 -9.43 -5.62 8.96
C PRO A 89 -9.72 -6.02 10.41
N THR A 90 -11.00 -6.05 10.78
CA THR A 90 -11.41 -6.55 12.08
C THR A 90 -10.79 -7.93 12.22
N ALA A 91 -9.83 -8.08 13.15
CA ALA A 91 -9.30 -9.40 13.45
C ALA A 91 -10.51 -10.26 13.78
N SER A 92 -10.69 -11.37 13.07
CA SER A 92 -11.68 -12.38 13.43
C SER A 92 -11.28 -12.92 14.80
N ALA A 93 -11.74 -12.25 15.85
CA ALA A 93 -11.73 -12.76 17.21
C ALA A 93 -12.76 -13.87 17.23
N GLU A 94 -12.34 -15.09 16.88
CA GLU A 94 -12.98 -16.37 17.20
C GLU A 94 -12.27 -17.49 16.42
N ALA A 95 -11.07 -17.86 16.85
CA ALA A 95 -10.58 -19.20 16.63
C ALA A 95 -9.42 -19.44 17.60
N LEU A 96 -9.72 -20.24 18.64
CA LEU A 96 -8.84 -21.08 19.47
C LEU A 96 -9.28 -21.01 20.94
N THR A 97 -10.51 -21.47 21.19
CA THR A 97 -10.88 -22.03 22.48
C THR A 97 -11.82 -23.21 22.21
N THR A 98 -11.25 -24.32 21.77
CA THR A 98 -11.78 -25.70 21.88
C THR A 98 -10.61 -26.64 21.68
#